data_AF-A0A2D8S6B9-F1
#
_entry.id   AF-A0A2D8S6B9-F1
#
_cell.length_a   1.000
_cell.length_b   1.000
_cell.length_c   1.000
_cell.angle_alpha   90.00
_cell.angle_beta   90.00
_cell.angle_gamma   90.00
#
_symmetry.space_group_name_H-M   'P 1'
#
loop_
_entity.id
_entity.type
_entity.pdbx_description
1 polymer ?
#
loop_
_entity_poly.entity_id
_entity_poly.type
_entity_poly.pdbx_seq_one_letter_code
_entity_poly.pdbx_strand_id
1 'polypeptide(L)'
;MIKRSIIMILTIFFCSCIDDKVVLTDAVTLDCVLSEPMGTIPDDLYHVGEIIESEDYPPFTKELNVYGITLIGRDDISDDFMLNIANTIIEMFPQSAGIDTILQKDLLRNIHKYKTLIPLFYGEDWVLSPEEEELWNNTARENSVCDIIMENIPGQVMEVVEHILHHVTDVGLHYTFPDEWGLSNSSTLYSVTEEAIDHDYYDIQQYSDIDDVGVRMKV
;
A
#
# COMPACT_ATOMS: atom_id res chain seq x y z
N MET A 1 -58.49 -57.06 4.30
CA MET A 1 -57.97 -55.84 3.64
C MET A 1 -57.19 -55.02 4.67
N ILE A 2 -55.87 -55.13 4.65
CA ILE A 2 -54.96 -54.42 5.57
C ILE A 2 -54.59 -53.09 4.91
N LYS A 3 -55.04 -51.96 5.49
CA LYS A 3 -54.63 -50.62 5.05
C LYS A 3 -53.25 -50.32 5.62
N ARG A 4 -52.24 -50.25 4.75
CA ARG A 4 -50.90 -49.75 5.08
C ARG A 4 -50.95 -48.23 5.19
N SER A 5 -50.68 -47.70 6.37
CA SER A 5 -50.40 -46.27 6.57
C SER A 5 -48.96 -45.99 6.14
N ILE A 6 -48.78 -45.11 5.16
CA ILE A 6 -47.48 -44.61 4.73
C ILE A 6 -47.15 -43.41 5.61
N ILE A 7 -46.11 -43.52 6.43
CA ILE A 7 -45.53 -42.41 7.19
C ILE A 7 -44.58 -41.67 6.26
N MET A 8 -44.91 -40.43 5.91
CA MET A 8 -44.07 -39.54 5.12
C MET A 8 -43.06 -38.88 6.09
N ILE A 9 -41.81 -39.29 6.03
CA ILE A 9 -40.71 -38.67 6.78
C ILE A 9 -40.35 -37.37 6.06
N LEU A 10 -40.57 -36.24 6.72
CA LEU A 10 -40.19 -34.92 6.25
C LEU A 10 -38.71 -34.69 6.61
N THR A 11 -37.82 -34.87 5.64
CA THR A 11 -36.40 -34.53 5.79
C THR A 11 -36.25 -33.02 5.66
N ILE A 12 -35.99 -32.35 6.79
CA ILE A 12 -35.62 -30.92 6.81
C ILE A 12 -34.16 -30.84 6.36
N PHE A 13 -33.94 -30.35 5.14
CA PHE A 13 -32.62 -29.94 4.67
C PHE A 13 -32.27 -28.62 5.38
N PHE A 14 -31.34 -28.67 6.33
CA PHE A 14 -30.63 -27.46 6.76
C PHE A 14 -29.76 -27.03 5.59
N CYS A 15 -30.22 -26.02 4.85
CA CYS A 15 -29.35 -25.28 3.96
C CYS A 15 -28.41 -24.48 4.89
N SER A 16 -27.21 -25.01 5.15
CA SER A 16 -26.13 -24.16 5.65
C SER A 16 -25.97 -23.06 4.62
N CYS A 17 -26.34 -21.84 4.99
CA CYS A 17 -25.75 -20.67 4.37
C CYS A 17 -24.26 -20.81 4.69
N ILE A 18 -23.47 -21.24 3.71
CA ILE A 18 -22.05 -20.95 3.74
C ILE A 18 -22.02 -19.45 3.56
N ASP A 19 -21.93 -18.76 4.68
CA ASP A 19 -21.53 -17.37 4.70
C ASP A 19 -20.10 -17.43 4.17
N ASP A 20 -19.90 -17.08 2.90
CA ASP A 20 -18.57 -16.91 2.30
C ASP A 20 -17.94 -15.69 2.97
N LYS A 21 -17.66 -15.82 4.26
CA LYS A 21 -16.93 -14.80 5.00
C LYS A 21 -15.54 -14.77 4.41
N VAL A 22 -15.19 -13.62 3.86
CA VAL A 22 -13.80 -13.28 3.59
C VAL A 22 -13.08 -13.40 4.94
N VAL A 23 -11.99 -14.15 4.99
CA VAL A 23 -11.17 -14.36 6.21
C VAL A 23 -9.75 -13.95 5.88
N LEU A 24 -9.03 -13.35 6.83
CA LEU A 24 -7.60 -13.18 6.65
C LEU A 24 -6.91 -14.56 6.64
N THR A 25 -5.89 -14.71 5.82
CA THR A 25 -5.06 -15.92 5.77
C THR A 25 -3.74 -15.66 6.44
N ASP A 26 -3.12 -16.73 6.94
CA ASP A 26 -1.75 -16.71 7.47
C ASP A 26 -0.68 -16.27 6.44
N ALA A 27 -1.03 -16.18 5.15
CA ALA A 27 -0.16 -15.71 4.09
C ALA A 27 -0.28 -14.18 3.94
N VAL A 28 0.75 -13.45 4.39
CA VAL A 28 0.92 -12.02 4.06
C VAL A 28 1.93 -11.91 2.91
N THR A 29 1.54 -11.33 1.78
CA THR A 29 2.41 -11.20 0.61
C THR A 29 3.23 -9.90 0.69
N LEU A 30 4.56 -10.01 0.62
CA LEU A 30 5.49 -8.87 0.58
C LEU A 30 5.84 -8.50 -0.87
N ASP A 31 4.88 -8.42 -1.78
CA ASP A 31 5.10 -8.15 -3.21
C ASP A 31 5.33 -6.65 -3.53
N CYS A 32 5.02 -5.76 -2.60
CA CYS A 32 5.15 -4.31 -2.77
C CYS A 32 6.39 -3.72 -2.08
N VAL A 33 7.04 -4.49 -1.19
CA VAL A 33 8.22 -4.08 -0.42
C VAL A 33 9.43 -4.90 -0.83
N LEU A 34 10.60 -4.26 -0.91
CA LEU A 34 11.85 -4.96 -1.14
C LEU A 34 12.24 -5.80 0.07
N SER A 35 12.40 -7.11 -0.08
CA SER A 35 12.82 -7.98 1.03
C SER A 35 14.24 -7.69 1.56
N GLU A 36 15.10 -7.08 0.74
CA GLU A 36 16.49 -6.77 1.08
C GLU A 36 16.76 -5.25 0.96
N PRO A 37 17.62 -4.68 1.82
CA PRO A 37 17.95 -3.26 1.78
C PRO A 37 18.89 -2.96 0.60
N MET A 38 18.33 -2.50 -0.52
CA MET A 38 19.07 -2.21 -1.75
C MET A 38 19.47 -0.73 -1.93
N GLY A 39 18.88 0.16 -1.14
CA GLY A 39 19.09 1.61 -1.21
C GLY A 39 20.30 2.10 -0.41
N THR A 40 20.70 3.34 -0.70
CA THR A 40 21.77 4.02 0.03
C THR A 40 21.17 5.01 1.03
N ILE A 41 21.84 5.19 2.17
CA ILE A 41 21.40 6.11 3.22
C ILE A 41 22.28 7.36 3.12
N PRO A 42 21.72 8.54 2.76
CA PRO A 42 22.48 9.78 2.74
C PRO A 42 22.77 10.29 4.15
N ASP A 43 23.74 11.19 4.27
CA ASP A 43 24.01 11.91 5.53
C ASP A 43 22.83 12.82 5.93
N ASP A 44 22.18 13.45 4.94
CA ASP A 44 20.97 14.24 5.11
C ASP A 44 19.72 13.45 4.72
N LEU A 45 19.05 12.91 5.73
CA LEU A 45 17.79 12.16 5.58
C LEU A 45 16.59 13.05 5.25
N TYR A 46 16.72 14.37 5.42
CA TYR A 46 15.67 15.35 5.15
C TYR A 46 15.92 16.11 3.86
N HIS A 47 16.67 15.49 2.93
CA HIS A 47 16.92 16.08 1.62
C HIS A 47 15.63 16.19 0.80
N VAL A 48 15.46 17.33 0.13
CA VAL A 48 14.40 17.59 -0.84
C VAL A 48 15.05 17.98 -2.16
N GLY A 49 14.81 17.19 -3.20
CA GLY A 49 15.28 17.45 -4.54
C GLY A 49 14.40 18.44 -5.31
N GLU A 50 14.84 18.77 -6.52
CA GLU A 50 14.02 19.44 -7.53
C GLU A 50 13.39 18.39 -8.45
N ILE A 51 12.36 18.79 -9.22
CA ILE A 51 11.86 17.96 -10.31
C ILE A 51 12.94 17.94 -11.41
N ILE A 52 13.36 16.74 -11.81
CA ILE A 52 14.31 16.55 -12.90
C ILE A 52 13.72 15.59 -13.93
N GLU A 53 14.08 15.79 -15.20
CA GLU A 53 13.89 14.76 -16.23
C GLU A 53 14.73 13.53 -15.88
N SER A 54 14.14 12.35 -16.01
CA SER A 54 14.78 11.09 -15.65
C SER A 54 14.32 9.96 -16.55
N GLU A 55 15.27 9.10 -16.90
CA GLU A 55 15.05 7.86 -17.66
C GLU A 55 15.30 6.63 -16.77
N ASP A 56 15.51 6.83 -15.46
CA ASP A 56 15.86 5.77 -14.51
C ASP A 56 14.66 4.89 -14.16
N TYR A 57 13.44 5.39 -14.40
CA TYR A 57 12.18 4.75 -14.04
C TYR A 57 11.19 4.71 -15.22
N PRO A 58 11.50 4.05 -16.35
CA PRO A 58 10.55 3.97 -17.46
C PRO A 58 9.27 3.25 -17.01
N PRO A 59 8.07 3.66 -17.50
CA PRO A 59 7.82 4.66 -18.55
C PRO A 59 7.73 6.12 -18.07
N PHE A 60 8.12 6.40 -16.82
CA PHE A 60 8.08 7.74 -16.24
C PHE A 60 9.27 8.56 -16.75
N THR A 61 9.02 9.86 -16.97
CA THR A 61 9.96 10.78 -17.65
C THR A 61 10.53 11.83 -16.72
N LYS A 62 10.03 11.91 -15.48
CA LYS A 62 10.52 12.83 -14.46
C LYS A 62 10.39 12.26 -13.06
N GLU A 63 11.22 12.76 -12.17
CA GLU A 63 11.25 12.37 -10.78
C GLU A 63 11.48 13.55 -9.83
N LEU A 64 11.10 13.36 -8.56
CA LEU A 64 11.47 14.21 -7.44
C LEU A 64 11.70 13.33 -6.21
N ASN A 65 12.85 13.49 -5.55
CA ASN A 65 13.10 12.81 -4.28
C ASN A 65 12.79 13.72 -3.09
N VAL A 66 12.06 13.22 -2.11
CA VAL A 66 11.72 13.90 -0.86
C VAL A 66 11.84 12.94 0.31
N TYR A 67 12.79 13.20 1.21
CA TYR A 67 13.04 12.43 2.43
C TYR A 67 13.24 10.92 2.17
N GLY A 68 13.81 10.59 1.00
CA GLY A 68 14.04 9.21 0.56
C GLY A 68 12.89 8.55 -0.19
N ILE A 69 11.71 9.18 -0.24
CA ILE A 69 10.61 8.78 -1.13
C ILE A 69 10.87 9.41 -2.50
N THR A 70 10.97 8.59 -3.53
CA THR A 70 11.04 9.08 -4.92
C THR A 70 9.64 9.12 -5.52
N LEU A 71 9.20 10.30 -5.96
CA LEU A 71 7.99 10.47 -6.76
C LEU A 71 8.37 10.39 -8.23
N ILE A 72 7.63 9.64 -9.04
CA ILE A 72 7.87 9.53 -10.49
C ILE A 72 6.59 9.83 -11.26
N GLY A 73 6.71 10.56 -12.37
CA GLY A 73 5.58 10.96 -13.19
C GLY A 73 5.96 10.98 -14.68
N ARG A 74 4.94 10.97 -15.54
CA ARG A 74 5.12 11.32 -16.97
C ARG A 74 4.84 12.81 -17.16
N ASP A 75 5.01 13.28 -18.40
CA ASP A 75 4.77 14.68 -18.77
C ASP A 75 3.32 15.15 -18.59
N ASP A 76 2.37 14.21 -18.46
CA ASP A 76 0.95 14.49 -18.20
C ASP A 76 0.65 14.86 -16.74
N ILE A 77 1.58 14.59 -15.81
CA ILE A 77 1.50 15.03 -14.42
C ILE A 77 1.95 16.47 -14.29
N SER A 78 1.23 17.32 -13.58
CA SER A 78 1.67 18.69 -13.35
C SER A 78 2.79 18.79 -12.31
N ASP A 79 3.74 19.70 -12.53
CA ASP A 79 4.82 19.95 -11.58
C ASP A 79 4.27 20.48 -10.25
N ASP A 80 3.24 21.34 -10.30
CA ASP A 80 2.57 21.86 -9.11
C ASP A 80 1.97 20.74 -8.26
N PHE A 81 1.37 19.72 -8.89
CA PHE A 81 0.85 18.55 -8.17
C PHE A 81 1.96 17.75 -7.50
N MET A 82 3.03 17.41 -8.23
CA MET A 82 4.19 16.69 -7.69
C MET A 82 4.86 17.45 -6.53
N LEU A 83 5.01 18.77 -6.64
CA LEU A 83 5.54 19.63 -5.56
C LEU A 83 4.61 19.68 -4.34
N ASN A 84 3.28 19.67 -4.54
CA ASN A 84 2.33 19.64 -3.44
C ASN A 84 2.36 18.31 -2.67
N ILE A 85 2.56 17.18 -3.36
CA ILE A 85 2.79 15.88 -2.72
C ILE A 85 4.08 15.94 -1.90
N ALA A 86 5.17 16.46 -2.46
CA ALA A 86 6.43 16.62 -1.75
C ALA A 86 6.29 17.46 -0.48
N ASN A 87 5.59 18.59 -0.56
CA ASN A 87 5.28 19.42 0.60
C ASN A 87 4.42 18.68 1.63
N THR A 88 3.48 17.86 1.19
CA THR A 88 2.65 17.02 2.09
C THR A 88 3.54 16.02 2.85
N ILE A 89 4.47 15.37 2.17
CA ILE A 89 5.46 14.47 2.81
C ILE A 89 6.30 15.23 3.84
N ILE A 90 6.79 16.43 3.51
CA ILE A 90 7.56 17.27 4.44
C ILE A 90 6.76 17.57 5.71
N GLU A 91 5.49 17.94 5.58
CA GLU A 91 4.60 18.26 6.70
C GLU A 91 4.24 17.02 7.54
N MET A 92 4.28 15.81 6.97
CA MET A 92 4.10 14.55 7.71
C MET A 92 5.30 14.20 8.60
N PHE A 93 6.48 14.76 8.33
CA PHE A 93 7.70 14.53 9.11
C PHE A 93 8.24 15.82 9.75
N PRO A 94 7.46 16.48 10.65
CA PRO A 94 7.87 17.73 11.24
C PRO A 94 9.05 17.54 12.20
N GLN A 95 9.98 18.49 12.18
CA GLN A 95 11.12 18.54 13.11
C GLN A 95 10.81 19.52 14.26
N SER A 96 10.01 19.07 15.23
CA SER A 96 9.59 19.90 16.37
C SER A 96 9.91 19.24 17.72
N ALA A 97 9.86 20.01 18.80
CA ALA A 97 10.23 19.54 20.14
C ALA A 97 9.34 18.39 20.68
N GLY A 98 8.15 18.19 20.09
CA GLY A 98 7.23 17.11 20.46
C GLY A 98 7.48 15.79 19.72
N ILE A 99 8.44 15.75 18.79
CA ILE A 99 8.71 14.60 17.92
C ILE A 99 9.94 13.85 18.42
N ASP A 100 9.82 12.52 18.49
CA ASP A 100 10.98 11.66 18.71
C ASP A 100 11.83 11.62 17.42
N THR A 101 12.81 12.52 17.38
CA THR A 101 13.71 12.66 16.22
C THR A 101 14.60 11.44 15.98
N ILE A 102 14.79 10.56 16.97
CA ILE A 102 15.58 9.34 16.79
C ILE A 102 14.72 8.33 16.02
N LEU A 103 13.49 8.09 16.48
CA LEU A 103 12.55 7.19 15.82
C LEU A 103 12.19 7.68 14.42
N GLN A 104 11.95 8.98 14.24
CA GLN A 104 11.69 9.54 12.92
C GLN A 104 12.87 9.28 11.96
N LYS A 105 14.11 9.46 12.42
CA LYS A 105 15.30 9.17 11.59
C LYS A 105 15.46 7.68 11.29
N ASP A 106 15.09 6.79 12.21
CA ASP A 106 15.13 5.35 11.96
C ASP A 106 14.12 4.94 10.88
N LEU A 107 12.92 5.51 10.93
CA LEU A 107 11.91 5.37 9.88
C LEU A 107 12.43 5.88 8.53
N LEU A 108 12.94 7.11 8.47
CA LEU A 108 13.46 7.68 7.22
C LEU A 108 14.64 6.86 6.66
N ARG A 109 15.53 6.34 7.52
CA ARG A 109 16.60 5.42 7.09
C ARG A 109 16.04 4.19 6.39
N ASN A 110 14.95 3.62 6.88
CA ASN A 110 14.32 2.47 6.26
C ASN A 110 13.64 2.84 4.93
N ILE A 111 12.95 3.99 4.85
CA ILE A 111 12.43 4.53 3.58
C ILE A 111 13.54 4.61 2.51
N HIS A 112 14.71 5.12 2.87
CA HIS A 112 15.89 5.18 1.99
C HIS A 112 16.43 3.79 1.63
N LYS A 113 16.67 2.92 2.63
CA LYS A 113 17.24 1.58 2.45
C LYS A 113 16.39 0.69 1.54
N TYR A 114 15.08 0.85 1.58
CA TYR A 114 14.15 0.00 0.84
C TYR A 114 13.59 0.67 -0.42
N LYS A 115 14.24 1.76 -0.87
CA LYS A 115 13.96 2.43 -2.17
C LYS A 115 12.46 2.69 -2.38
N THR A 116 11.86 3.43 -1.44
CA THR A 116 10.42 3.77 -1.51
C THR A 116 10.15 4.65 -2.73
N LEU A 117 9.21 4.24 -3.57
CA LEU A 117 8.93 4.86 -4.86
C LEU A 117 7.41 4.97 -5.05
N ILE A 118 6.91 6.18 -5.33
CA ILE A 118 5.48 6.45 -5.54
C ILE A 118 5.25 6.94 -6.98
N PRO A 119 4.59 6.15 -7.83
CA PRO A 119 4.22 6.55 -9.17
C PRO A 119 3.00 7.47 -9.19
N LEU A 120 3.06 8.47 -10.04
CA LEU A 120 1.99 9.44 -10.24
C LEU A 120 1.30 9.19 -11.59
N PHE A 121 -0.03 9.11 -11.56
CA PHE A 121 -0.89 8.91 -12.75
C PHE A 121 -1.90 10.04 -12.89
N TYR A 122 -2.37 10.30 -14.12
CA TYR A 122 -3.40 11.31 -14.36
C TYR A 122 -4.77 10.66 -14.55
N GLY A 123 -5.75 11.04 -13.72
CA GLY A 123 -7.11 10.51 -13.72
C GLY A 123 -7.22 9.08 -13.20
N GLU A 124 -8.45 8.56 -13.14
CA GLU A 124 -8.74 7.17 -12.72
C GLU A 124 -8.53 6.16 -13.87
N ASP A 125 -8.76 6.59 -15.11
CA ASP A 125 -8.66 5.76 -16.32
C ASP A 125 -7.22 5.77 -16.90
N TRP A 126 -6.21 5.61 -16.07
CA TRP A 126 -4.83 5.49 -16.55
C TRP A 126 -4.61 4.10 -17.15
N VAL A 127 -3.92 4.05 -18.29
CA VAL A 127 -3.60 2.81 -19.00
C VAL A 127 -2.16 2.89 -19.45
N LEU A 128 -1.41 1.83 -19.15
CA LEU A 128 -0.10 1.57 -19.71
C LEU A 128 -0.26 0.65 -20.92
N SER A 129 0.49 0.90 -22.00
CA SER A 129 0.64 -0.09 -23.05
C SER A 129 1.37 -1.33 -22.53
N PRO A 130 1.25 -2.51 -23.18
CA PRO A 130 1.94 -3.71 -22.73
C PRO A 130 3.47 -3.56 -22.58
N GLU A 131 4.09 -2.69 -23.39
CA GLU A 131 5.51 -2.36 -23.28
C GLU A 131 5.79 -1.50 -22.05
N GLU A 132 4.97 -0.49 -21.79
CA GLU A 132 5.05 0.34 -20.58
C GLU A 132 4.78 -0.47 -19.31
N GLU A 133 3.86 -1.44 -19.34
CA GLU A 133 3.63 -2.38 -18.23
C GLU A 133 4.86 -3.25 -17.95
N GLU A 134 5.58 -3.71 -18.98
CA GLU A 134 6.81 -4.47 -18.79
C GLU A 134 7.92 -3.61 -18.15
N LEU A 135 8.06 -2.36 -18.61
CA LEU A 135 8.99 -1.38 -18.04
C LEU A 135 8.63 -1.07 -16.58
N TRP A 136 7.36 -0.86 -16.31
CA TRP A 136 6.83 -0.67 -14.97
C TRP A 136 7.13 -1.86 -14.05
N ASN A 137 6.89 -3.08 -14.51
CA ASN A 137 7.20 -4.31 -13.76
C ASN A 137 8.69 -4.45 -13.46
N ASN A 138 9.58 -3.94 -14.33
CA ASN A 138 11.01 -3.88 -14.04
C ASN A 138 11.30 -2.91 -12.89
N THR A 139 10.73 -1.71 -12.96
CA THR A 139 10.83 -0.68 -11.91
C THR A 139 10.33 -1.20 -10.56
N ALA A 140 9.16 -1.83 -10.52
CA ALA A 140 8.57 -2.38 -9.29
C ALA A 140 9.37 -3.56 -8.69
N ARG A 141 10.19 -4.26 -9.49
CA ARG A 141 11.08 -5.32 -8.97
C ARG A 141 12.31 -4.80 -8.24
N GLU A 142 12.67 -3.54 -8.46
CA GLU A 142 13.89 -2.93 -7.92
C GLU A 142 13.61 -1.83 -6.88
N ASN A 143 12.34 -1.58 -6.55
CA ASN A 143 11.91 -0.52 -5.66
C ASN A 143 10.70 -0.98 -4.83
N SER A 144 10.48 -0.39 -3.65
CA SER A 144 9.26 -0.62 -2.88
C SER A 144 8.17 0.31 -3.38
N VAL A 145 7.19 -0.26 -4.08
CA VAL A 145 6.03 0.44 -4.64
C VAL A 145 4.79 -0.21 -4.03
N CYS A 146 4.19 0.44 -3.04
CA CYS A 146 3.00 -0.09 -2.36
C CYS A 146 1.70 0.53 -2.80
N ASP A 147 1.76 1.67 -3.49
CA ASP A 147 0.59 2.32 -4.05
C ASP A 147 0.99 3.29 -5.17
N ILE A 148 0.01 3.90 -5.81
CA ILE A 148 0.15 4.99 -6.77
C ILE A 148 -0.51 6.26 -6.22
N ILE A 149 -0.31 7.42 -6.83
CA ILE A 149 -1.10 8.62 -6.54
C ILE A 149 -1.66 9.17 -7.84
N MET A 150 -2.96 9.46 -7.87
CA MET A 150 -3.62 9.97 -9.07
C MET A 150 -3.89 11.49 -8.98
N GLU A 151 -3.53 12.22 -10.02
CA GLU A 151 -3.90 13.63 -10.22
C GLU A 151 -5.29 13.74 -10.85
N ASN A 152 -6.02 14.80 -10.50
CA ASN A 152 -7.30 15.17 -11.13
C ASN A 152 -8.42 14.14 -10.88
N ILE A 153 -8.49 13.63 -9.66
CA ILE A 153 -9.58 12.75 -9.18
C ILE A 153 -10.39 13.40 -8.05
N PRO A 154 -11.65 12.98 -7.80
CA PRO A 154 -12.41 13.42 -6.65
C PRO A 154 -11.67 13.13 -5.33
N GLY A 155 -11.81 14.00 -4.33
CA GLY A 155 -11.21 13.74 -3.01
C GLY A 155 -9.68 13.92 -2.94
N GLN A 156 -9.03 14.47 -3.99
CA GLN A 156 -7.58 14.63 -4.16
C GLN A 156 -6.70 14.76 -2.91
N VAL A 157 -7.09 15.56 -1.92
CA VAL A 157 -6.31 15.75 -0.69
C VAL A 157 -6.30 14.49 0.18
N MET A 158 -7.45 13.83 0.34
CA MET A 158 -7.55 12.60 1.11
C MET A 158 -6.75 11.48 0.43
N GLU A 159 -6.97 11.31 -0.88
CA GLU A 159 -6.27 10.35 -1.73
C GLU A 159 -4.75 10.51 -1.61
N VAL A 160 -4.22 11.74 -1.75
CA VAL A 160 -2.78 11.97 -1.61
C VAL A 160 -2.27 11.56 -0.22
N VAL A 161 -2.99 11.92 0.85
CA VAL A 161 -2.56 11.61 2.22
C VAL A 161 -2.60 10.10 2.48
N GLU A 162 -3.66 9.42 2.09
CA GLU A 162 -3.85 7.97 2.24
C GLU A 162 -2.78 7.19 1.48
N HIS A 163 -2.55 7.51 0.22
CA HIS A 163 -1.57 6.82 -0.61
C HIS A 163 -0.12 7.11 -0.20
N ILE A 164 0.19 8.27 0.41
CA ILE A 164 1.47 8.48 1.11
C ILE A 164 1.54 7.58 2.35
N LEU A 165 0.46 7.49 3.14
CA LEU A 165 0.42 6.70 4.36
C LEU A 165 0.70 5.23 4.08
N HIS A 166 0.16 4.63 3.00
CA HIS A 166 0.49 3.26 2.60
C HIS A 166 2.00 3.04 2.49
N HIS A 167 2.75 3.96 1.87
CA HIS A 167 4.21 3.83 1.78
C HIS A 167 4.92 4.03 3.13
N VAL A 168 4.44 4.98 3.95
CA VAL A 168 5.00 5.23 5.28
C VAL A 168 4.76 4.04 6.20
N THR A 169 3.61 3.38 6.14
CA THR A 169 3.27 2.21 6.95
C THR A 169 3.96 0.96 6.42
N ASP A 170 3.78 0.67 5.14
CA ASP A 170 4.11 -0.64 4.56
C ASP A 170 5.62 -0.77 4.31
N VAL A 171 6.32 0.35 4.11
CA VAL A 171 7.79 0.37 4.02
C VAL A 171 8.41 0.92 5.30
N GLY A 172 8.06 2.15 5.67
CA GLY A 172 8.71 2.86 6.76
C GLY A 172 8.51 2.18 8.12
N LEU A 173 7.26 2.03 8.56
CA LEU A 173 6.93 1.42 9.85
C LEU A 173 7.22 -0.08 9.85
N HIS A 174 6.91 -0.78 8.76
CA HIS A 174 7.20 -2.20 8.59
C HIS A 174 8.63 -2.59 9.00
N TYR A 175 9.64 -1.87 8.50
CA TYR A 175 11.04 -2.16 8.82
C TYR A 175 11.54 -1.51 10.11
N THR A 176 10.82 -0.51 10.63
CA THR A 176 11.22 0.18 11.87
C THR A 176 10.69 -0.55 13.11
N PHE A 177 9.50 -1.13 12.99
CA PHE A 177 8.76 -1.80 14.06
C PHE A 177 8.20 -3.13 13.54
N PRO A 178 9.06 -4.13 13.20
CA PRO A 178 8.60 -5.36 12.54
C PRO A 178 7.67 -6.21 13.41
N ASP A 179 7.72 -6.09 14.74
CA ASP A 179 6.84 -6.82 15.64
C ASP A 179 5.47 -6.14 15.79
N GLU A 180 5.39 -4.82 15.61
CA GLU A 180 4.15 -4.05 15.74
C GLU A 180 3.48 -3.79 14.38
N TRP A 181 4.24 -3.31 13.40
CA TRP A 181 3.79 -2.89 12.06
C TRP A 181 4.26 -3.84 10.94
N GLY A 182 4.80 -5.00 11.31
CA GLY A 182 5.22 -6.02 10.35
C GLY A 182 4.06 -6.47 9.46
N LEU A 183 4.28 -6.55 8.15
CA LEU A 183 3.41 -7.25 7.22
C LEU A 183 3.64 -8.77 7.37
N SER A 184 3.26 -9.30 8.53
CA SER A 184 3.38 -10.71 8.89
C SER A 184 2.29 -11.09 9.89
N ASN A 185 1.92 -12.38 9.89
CA ASN A 185 0.90 -12.91 10.80
C ASN A 185 1.33 -12.95 12.29
N SER A 186 2.60 -12.67 12.58
CA SER A 186 3.11 -12.57 13.95
C SER A 186 3.10 -11.15 14.50
N SER A 187 2.74 -10.16 13.69
CA SER A 187 2.74 -8.75 14.10
C SER A 187 1.53 -8.38 14.95
N THR A 188 1.66 -7.28 15.71
CA THR A 188 0.52 -6.68 16.40
C THR A 188 -0.51 -6.15 15.40
N LEU A 189 -0.07 -5.56 14.27
CA LEU A 189 -0.94 -5.10 13.19
C LEU A 189 -1.88 -6.20 12.71
N TYR A 190 -1.35 -7.40 12.46
CA TYR A 190 -2.17 -8.54 12.03
C TYR A 190 -3.21 -8.91 13.08
N SER A 191 -2.80 -9.06 14.35
CA SER A 191 -3.72 -9.49 15.41
C SER A 191 -4.83 -8.49 15.69
N VAL A 192 -4.54 -7.18 15.65
CA VAL A 192 -5.57 -6.15 15.85
C VAL A 192 -6.49 -6.00 14.64
N THR A 193 -5.99 -6.27 13.42
CA THR A 193 -6.81 -6.26 12.20
C THR A 193 -7.79 -7.44 12.22
N GLU A 194 -7.32 -8.63 12.56
CA GLU A 194 -8.18 -9.80 12.79
C GLU A 194 -9.24 -9.53 13.86
N GLU A 195 -8.85 -8.93 15.00
CA GLU A 195 -9.81 -8.56 16.05
C GLU A 195 -10.84 -7.54 15.53
N ALA A 196 -10.43 -6.54 14.74
CA ALA A 196 -11.35 -5.56 14.18
C ALA A 196 -12.35 -6.19 13.19
N ILE A 197 -11.91 -7.17 12.39
CA ILE A 197 -12.77 -7.93 11.47
C ILE A 197 -13.74 -8.80 12.26
N ASP A 198 -13.25 -9.55 13.25
CA ASP A 198 -14.07 -10.43 14.10
C ASP A 198 -15.16 -9.65 14.86
N HIS A 199 -14.91 -8.38 15.14
CA HIS A 199 -15.83 -7.47 15.85
C HIS A 199 -16.67 -6.58 14.93
N ASP A 200 -16.63 -6.79 13.61
CA ASP A 200 -17.33 -5.98 12.59
C ASP A 200 -16.97 -4.48 12.64
N TYR A 201 -15.77 -4.13 13.15
CA TYR A 201 -15.23 -2.76 13.12
C TYR A 201 -14.51 -2.45 11.81
N TYR A 202 -14.04 -3.48 11.11
CA TYR A 202 -13.40 -3.39 9.80
C TYR A 202 -14.11 -4.29 8.80
N ASP A 203 -14.83 -3.69 7.85
CA ASP A 203 -15.58 -4.41 6.82
C ASP A 203 -14.71 -4.66 5.60
N ILE A 204 -14.25 -5.90 5.43
CA ILE A 204 -13.43 -6.34 4.30
C ILE A 204 -14.24 -6.82 3.10
N GLN A 205 -15.58 -6.78 3.17
CA GLN A 205 -16.45 -7.18 2.04
C GLN A 205 -16.29 -6.23 0.84
N GLN A 206 -15.89 -4.99 1.09
CA GLN A 206 -15.59 -4.02 0.04
C GLN A 206 -14.42 -4.44 -0.87
N TYR A 207 -13.58 -5.38 -0.42
CA TYR A 207 -12.44 -5.91 -1.18
C TYR A 207 -12.68 -7.33 -1.73
N SER A 208 -13.94 -7.74 -1.79
CA SER A 208 -14.32 -9.09 -2.24
C SER A 208 -14.00 -9.36 -3.72
N ASP A 209 -13.77 -8.31 -4.50
CA ASP A 209 -13.34 -8.33 -5.90
C ASP A 209 -11.82 -8.50 -6.09
N ILE A 210 -11.01 -8.34 -5.03
CA ILE A 210 -9.56 -8.58 -5.08
C ILE A 210 -9.30 -10.08 -4.90
N ASP A 211 -9.09 -10.82 -5.98
CA ASP A 211 -8.89 -12.27 -5.94
C ASP A 211 -7.60 -12.71 -5.20
N ASP A 212 -6.55 -11.88 -5.24
CA ASP A 212 -5.30 -12.16 -4.52
C ASP A 212 -5.44 -11.81 -3.05
N VAL A 213 -5.52 -12.85 -2.23
CA VAL A 213 -5.71 -12.75 -0.79
C VAL A 213 -4.56 -12.00 -0.11
N GLY A 214 -3.33 -12.10 -0.62
CA GLY A 214 -2.19 -11.38 -0.08
C GLY A 214 -2.20 -9.89 -0.40
N VAL A 215 -2.72 -9.52 -1.57
CA VAL A 215 -2.96 -8.11 -1.96
C VAL A 215 -4.11 -7.53 -1.15
N ARG A 216 -5.20 -8.30 -0.96
CA ARG A 216 -6.35 -7.90 -0.16
C ARG A 216 -5.98 -7.51 1.28
N MET A 217 -4.91 -8.07 1.85
CA MET A 217 -4.48 -7.79 3.22
C MET A 217 -3.82 -6.42 3.42
N LYS A 218 -3.60 -5.66 2.36
CA LYS A 218 -2.89 -4.38 2.40
C LYS A 218 -3.81 -3.17 2.29
N VAL A 219 -5.05 -3.41 1.86
CA VAL A 219 -6.10 -2.42 1.63
C VAL A 219 -7.00 -2.34 2.85
#